data_AF-A0A838V5V1-F1
#
_entry.id   AF-A0A838V5V1-F1
#
_cell.length_a   1.000
_cell.length_b   1.000
_cell.length_c   1.000
_cell.angle_alpha   90.00
_cell.angle_beta   90.00
_cell.angle_gamma   90.00
#
_symmetry.space_group_name_H-M   'P 1'
#
loop_
_entity.id
_entity.type
_entity.pdbx_description
1 polymer ?
#
loop_
_entity_poly.entity_id
_entity_poly.type
_entity_poly.pdbx_seq_one_letter_code
_entity_poly.pdbx_strand_id
1 'polypeptide(L)'
;MLELVEAVRDLEYGRLSEGGVEAMLRERRGTCSAKHLYLAAELEARFPQTQPRIVHRVYRIDRAEAAERFGAEAAAAVPRAGLVDVHRYLTAIVDGRRIVIDATFPGPWDGTSPLPLACGPGEDHPADADPDAEKRALESEHCDPEVREPFVAALARTAAASAAGPPASRPTPER
;
A
#
# COMPACT_ATOMS: atom_id res chain seq x y z
N MET A 1 -10.01 -15.98 -3.30
CA MET A 1 -8.89 -15.23 -2.70
C MET A 1 -8.22 -14.32 -3.71
N LEU A 2 -7.71 -14.86 -4.83
CA LEU A 2 -7.09 -14.09 -5.90
C LEU A 2 -7.89 -12.84 -6.31
N GLU A 3 -9.12 -13.04 -6.79
CA GLU A 3 -10.02 -11.94 -7.22
C GLU A 3 -10.24 -10.87 -6.14
N LEU A 4 -10.29 -11.26 -4.87
CA LEU A 4 -10.45 -10.32 -3.76
C LEU A 4 -9.19 -9.48 -3.55
N VAL A 5 -8.01 -10.10 -3.58
CA VAL A 5 -6.73 -9.38 -3.44
C VAL A 5 -6.54 -8.43 -4.61
N GLU A 6 -6.81 -8.87 -5.84
CA GLU A 6 -6.74 -8.02 -7.04
C GLU A 6 -7.73 -6.86 -6.99
N ALA A 7 -9.00 -7.12 -6.60
CA ALA A 7 -9.99 -6.05 -6.46
C ALA A 7 -9.59 -4.97 -5.43
N VAL A 8 -8.90 -5.34 -4.35
CA VAL A 8 -8.38 -4.37 -3.35
C VAL A 8 -7.15 -3.63 -3.90
N ARG A 9 -6.27 -4.33 -4.64
CA ARG A 9 -5.11 -3.73 -5.31
C ARG A 9 -5.52 -2.67 -6.33
N ASP A 10 -6.62 -2.91 -7.03
CA ASP A 10 -7.18 -2.04 -8.07
C ASP A 10 -7.87 -0.77 -7.52
N LEU A 11 -8.14 -0.70 -6.22
CA LEU A 11 -8.57 0.57 -5.60
C LEU A 11 -7.46 1.61 -5.75
N GLU A 12 -7.81 2.88 -5.98
CA GLU A 12 -6.79 3.92 -6.10
C GLU A 12 -5.99 4.07 -4.80
N TYR A 13 -4.69 4.35 -4.88
CA TYR A 13 -3.93 4.72 -3.70
C TYR A 13 -4.13 6.21 -3.40
N GLY A 14 -4.48 6.54 -2.16
CA GLY A 14 -4.51 7.93 -1.71
C GLY A 14 -5.18 8.13 -0.36
N ARG A 15 -5.02 9.34 0.20
CA ARG A 15 -5.72 9.77 1.40
C ARG A 15 -7.23 9.83 1.13
N LEU A 16 -8.01 9.46 2.14
CA LEU A 16 -9.46 9.48 2.16
C LEU A 16 -9.96 10.84 2.67
N SER A 17 -11.19 11.21 2.32
CA SER A 17 -11.85 12.38 2.94
C SER A 17 -12.15 12.15 4.43
N GLU A 18 -12.43 10.89 4.80
CA GLU A 18 -12.70 10.42 6.15
C GLU A 18 -11.92 9.13 6.44
N GLY A 19 -11.58 8.86 7.71
CA GLY A 19 -10.87 7.64 8.06
C GLY A 19 -11.73 6.37 7.96
N GLY A 20 -11.12 5.24 7.55
CA GLY A 20 -11.71 3.91 7.70
C GLY A 20 -12.09 3.20 6.40
N VAL A 21 -12.59 1.97 6.55
CA VAL A 21 -12.94 1.07 5.44
C VAL A 21 -14.16 1.55 4.66
N GLU A 22 -15.18 2.08 5.33
CA GLU A 22 -16.41 2.56 4.67
C GLU A 22 -16.13 3.70 3.68
N ALA A 23 -15.31 4.68 4.10
CA ALA A 23 -14.87 5.76 3.22
C ALA A 23 -14.06 5.23 2.02
N MET A 24 -13.19 4.24 2.25
CA MET A 24 -12.43 3.59 1.17
C MET A 24 -13.32 2.94 0.12
N LEU A 25 -14.33 2.18 0.55
CA LEU A 25 -15.26 1.51 -0.36
C LEU A 25 -16.10 2.51 -1.15
N ARG A 26 -16.57 3.58 -0.50
CA ARG A 26 -17.35 4.66 -1.13
C ARG A 26 -16.53 5.46 -2.15
N GLU A 27 -15.31 5.82 -1.81
CA GLU A 27 -14.43 6.67 -2.63
C GLU A 27 -13.63 5.86 -3.67
N ARG A 28 -13.68 4.52 -3.60
CA ARG A 28 -12.88 3.59 -4.41
C ARG A 28 -11.37 3.90 -4.39
N ARG A 29 -10.89 4.40 -3.25
CA ARG A 29 -9.53 4.85 -3.01
C ARG A 29 -9.15 4.53 -1.58
N GLY A 30 -7.89 4.26 -1.26
CA GLY A 30 -7.41 4.16 0.11
C GLY A 30 -5.90 4.03 0.23
N THR A 31 -5.38 4.24 1.44
CA THR A 31 -3.97 3.98 1.76
C THR A 31 -3.75 2.50 2.11
N CYS A 32 -2.50 2.12 2.38
CA CYS A 32 -2.16 0.78 2.87
C CYS A 32 -2.92 0.41 4.16
N SER A 33 -3.28 1.39 4.99
CA SER A 33 -4.05 1.17 6.22
C SER A 33 -5.44 0.62 5.96
N ALA A 34 -6.28 1.34 5.22
CA ALA A 34 -7.68 0.95 4.98
C ALA A 34 -7.77 -0.30 4.10
N LYS A 35 -6.94 -0.37 3.05
CA LYS A 35 -6.93 -1.51 2.12
C LYS A 35 -6.66 -2.84 2.81
N HIS A 36 -5.62 -2.90 3.65
CA HIS A 36 -5.28 -4.15 4.34
C HIS A 36 -6.22 -4.48 5.49
N LEU A 37 -6.79 -3.47 6.15
CA LEU A 37 -7.80 -3.70 7.18
C LEU A 37 -9.04 -4.35 6.59
N TYR A 38 -9.54 -3.82 5.46
CA TYR A 38 -10.64 -4.42 4.70
C TYR A 38 -10.29 -5.84 4.23
N LEU A 39 -9.11 -6.00 3.60
CA LEU A 39 -8.70 -7.29 3.05
C LEU A 39 -8.55 -8.36 4.14
N ALA A 40 -7.99 -8.03 5.30
CA ALA A 40 -7.87 -8.98 6.41
C ALA A 40 -9.25 -9.43 6.91
N ALA A 41 -10.19 -8.51 7.10
CA ALA A 41 -11.55 -8.84 7.54
C ALA A 41 -12.28 -9.74 6.53
N GLU A 42 -12.16 -9.45 5.23
CA GLU A 42 -12.78 -10.25 4.18
C GLU A 42 -12.13 -11.64 4.03
N LEU A 43 -10.81 -11.73 4.21
CA LEU A 43 -10.10 -13.01 4.23
C LEU A 43 -10.50 -13.85 5.43
N GLU A 44 -10.63 -13.24 6.62
CA GLU A 44 -11.08 -13.95 7.82
C GLU A 44 -12.50 -14.48 7.67
N ALA A 45 -13.41 -13.66 7.12
CA ALA A 45 -14.81 -14.03 6.94
C ALA A 45 -15.02 -15.10 5.85
N ARG A 46 -14.33 -14.98 4.70
CA ARG A 46 -14.58 -15.84 3.52
C ARG A 46 -13.59 -16.99 3.38
N PHE A 47 -12.40 -16.86 3.96
CA PHE A 47 -11.28 -17.79 3.82
C PHE A 47 -10.55 -18.01 5.17
N PRO A 48 -11.24 -18.41 6.25
CA PRO A 48 -10.67 -18.46 7.61
C PRO A 48 -9.41 -19.32 7.73
N GLN A 49 -9.25 -20.35 6.89
CA GLN A 49 -8.04 -21.18 6.82
C GLN A 49 -6.77 -20.38 6.49
N THR A 50 -6.91 -19.21 5.87
CA THR A 50 -5.79 -18.34 5.51
C THR A 50 -5.18 -17.62 6.72
N GLN A 51 -5.87 -17.57 7.87
CA GLN A 51 -5.37 -16.97 9.11
C GLN A 51 -4.64 -15.63 8.86
N PRO A 52 -5.34 -14.63 8.28
CA PRO A 52 -4.73 -13.35 7.93
C PRO A 52 -4.19 -12.65 9.19
N ARG A 53 -3.02 -12.03 9.08
CA ARG A 53 -2.40 -11.25 10.15
C ARG A 53 -1.92 -9.93 9.61
N ILE A 54 -2.34 -8.84 10.23
CA ILE A 54 -1.84 -7.50 9.90
C ILE A 54 -0.42 -7.36 10.44
N VAL A 55 0.44 -6.69 9.67
CA VAL A 55 1.79 -6.31 10.09
C VAL A 55 2.00 -4.85 9.71
N HIS A 56 2.55 -4.07 10.64
CA HIS A 56 3.07 -2.75 10.33
C HIS A 56 4.59 -2.82 10.20
N ARG A 57 5.16 -2.07 9.27
CA ARG A 57 6.61 -1.91 9.15
C ARG A 57 7.00 -0.47 9.38
N VAL A 58 7.87 -0.23 10.36
CA VAL A 58 8.59 1.04 10.48
C VAL A 58 9.77 0.96 9.52
N TYR A 59 9.71 1.70 8.42
CA TYR A 59 10.71 1.63 7.35
C TYR A 59 11.40 2.97 7.16
N ARG A 60 12.60 2.90 6.60
CA ARG A 60 13.32 4.07 6.11
C ARG A 60 13.45 3.98 4.60
N ILE A 61 13.30 5.12 3.94
CA ILE A 61 13.51 5.25 2.50
C ILE A 61 14.31 6.51 2.19
N ASP A 62 15.26 6.40 1.27
CA ASP A 62 15.98 7.55 0.73
C ASP A 62 15.49 7.91 -0.68
N ARG A 63 16.04 8.99 -1.26
CA ARG A 63 15.64 9.47 -2.58
C ARG A 63 15.96 8.49 -3.71
N ALA A 64 17.08 7.78 -3.61
CA ALA A 64 17.48 6.84 -4.65
C ALA A 64 16.54 5.64 -4.66
N GLU A 65 16.26 5.08 -3.49
CA GLU A 65 15.31 3.99 -3.33
C GLU A 65 13.88 4.40 -3.71
N ALA A 66 13.44 5.60 -3.32
CA ALA A 66 12.14 6.12 -3.73
C ALA A 66 12.03 6.31 -5.26
N ALA A 67 13.12 6.73 -5.92
CA ALA A 67 13.15 6.89 -7.37
C ALA A 67 13.03 5.55 -8.09
N GLU A 68 13.76 4.54 -7.61
CA GLU A 68 13.72 3.18 -8.17
C GLU A 68 12.33 2.55 -8.03
N ARG A 69 11.71 2.70 -6.86
CA ARG A 69 10.43 2.03 -6.54
C ARG A 69 9.20 2.78 -7.02
N PHE A 70 9.21 4.10 -6.93
CA PHE A 70 8.01 4.94 -7.07
C PHE A 70 8.20 6.10 -8.05
N GLY A 71 9.34 6.16 -8.74
CA GLY A 71 9.62 7.17 -9.74
C GLY A 71 10.07 8.52 -9.16
N ALA A 72 10.45 9.41 -10.09
CA ALA A 72 11.10 10.68 -9.75
C ALA A 72 10.22 11.62 -8.92
N GLU A 73 8.90 11.59 -9.11
CA GLU A 73 7.98 12.46 -8.36
C GLU A 73 7.94 12.10 -6.87
N ALA A 74 7.83 10.82 -6.55
CA ALA A 74 7.89 10.34 -5.18
C ALA A 74 9.26 10.62 -4.55
N ALA A 75 10.35 10.41 -5.30
CA ALA A 75 11.71 10.71 -4.83
C ALA A 75 11.92 12.19 -4.50
N ALA A 76 11.33 13.11 -5.28
CA ALA A 76 11.44 14.54 -5.04
C ALA A 76 10.79 14.98 -3.72
N ALA A 77 9.77 14.24 -3.26
CA ALA A 77 9.10 14.48 -1.99
C ALA A 77 9.87 13.95 -0.77
N VAL A 78 10.87 13.07 -0.96
CA VAL A 78 11.70 12.56 0.15
C VAL A 78 12.75 13.61 0.54
N PRO A 79 12.94 13.94 1.83
CA PRO A 79 14.03 14.83 2.26
C PRO A 79 15.42 14.26 1.95
N ARG A 80 16.44 15.13 1.91
CA ARG A 80 17.83 14.66 1.69
C ARG A 80 18.29 13.68 2.77
N ALA A 81 17.82 13.85 4.00
CA ALA A 81 18.11 12.97 5.13
C ALA A 81 17.28 11.67 5.11
N GLY A 82 16.53 11.37 4.04
CA GLY A 82 15.59 10.26 3.98
C GLY A 82 14.30 10.54 4.77
N LEU A 83 13.38 9.59 4.68
CA LEU A 83 12.09 9.58 5.36
C LEU A 83 11.98 8.31 6.20
N VAL A 84 11.42 8.44 7.40
CA VAL A 84 10.92 7.30 8.19
C VAL A 84 9.40 7.34 8.13
N ASP A 85 8.78 6.20 7.87
CA ASP A 85 7.34 6.09 7.71
C ASP A 85 6.85 4.69 8.16
N VAL A 86 5.54 4.55 8.36
CA VAL A 86 4.91 3.29 8.78
C VAL A 86 4.01 2.76 7.69
N HIS A 87 4.38 1.60 7.16
CA HIS A 87 3.60 0.86 6.17
C HIS A 87 2.75 -0.22 6.82
N ARG A 88 1.61 -0.57 6.23
CA ARG A 88 0.80 -1.72 6.65
C ARG A 88 0.67 -2.70 5.51
N TYR A 89 0.86 -3.98 5.80
CA TYR A 89 0.55 -5.08 4.90
C TYR A 89 -0.07 -6.24 5.70
N LEU A 90 -0.34 -7.37 5.06
CA LEU A 90 -0.77 -8.57 5.78
C LEU A 90 0.03 -9.81 5.37
N THR A 91 0.02 -10.82 6.23
CA THR A 91 0.46 -12.18 5.89
C THR A 91 -0.71 -13.14 5.98
N ALA A 92 -0.71 -14.16 5.13
CA ALA A 92 -1.74 -15.18 5.10
C ALA A 92 -1.14 -16.54 4.74
N ILE A 93 -1.80 -17.62 5.16
CA ILE A 93 -1.50 -18.99 4.79
C ILE A 93 -2.15 -19.28 3.43
N VAL A 94 -1.32 -19.59 2.44
CA VAL A 94 -1.73 -20.02 1.10
C VAL A 94 -0.96 -21.29 0.77
N ASP A 95 -1.67 -22.34 0.36
CA ASP A 95 -1.11 -23.68 0.09
C ASP A 95 -0.17 -24.17 1.22
N GLY A 96 -0.60 -23.96 2.46
CA GLY A 96 0.15 -24.37 3.66
C GLY A 96 1.35 -23.50 4.02
N ARG A 97 1.62 -22.41 3.28
CA ARG A 97 2.76 -21.51 3.52
C ARG A 97 2.28 -20.13 3.93
N ARG A 98 2.89 -19.54 4.95
CA ARG A 98 2.67 -18.12 5.29
C ARG A 98 3.42 -17.24 4.30
N ILE A 99 2.69 -16.45 3.53
CA ILE A 99 3.22 -15.52 2.54
C ILE A 99 2.83 -14.07 2.86
N VAL A 100 3.58 -13.12 2.31
CA VAL A 100 3.27 -11.69 2.33
C VAL A 100 2.25 -11.36 1.25
N ILE A 101 1.24 -10.56 1.61
CA ILE A 101 0.26 -9.98 0.68
C ILE A 101 0.23 -8.48 0.95
N ASP A 102 0.79 -7.72 0.01
CA ASP A 102 0.76 -6.26 0.03
C ASP A 102 -0.11 -5.76 -1.12
N ALA A 103 -1.33 -5.30 -0.80
CA ALA A 103 -2.34 -4.84 -1.73
C ALA A 103 -2.29 -3.31 -1.98
N THR A 104 -1.19 -2.64 -1.65
CA THR A 104 -1.11 -1.17 -1.69
C THR A 104 -1.26 -0.59 -3.10
N PHE A 105 -0.51 -1.15 -4.06
CA PHE A 105 -0.46 -0.69 -5.45
C PHE A 105 -1.00 -1.75 -6.41
N PRO A 106 -1.53 -1.34 -7.58
CA PRO A 106 -2.05 -2.26 -8.57
C PRO A 106 -0.96 -3.16 -9.15
N GLY A 107 -1.39 -4.24 -9.80
CA GLY A 107 -0.53 -5.18 -10.50
C GLY A 107 -0.98 -6.63 -10.31
N PRO A 108 -0.63 -7.53 -11.24
CA PRO A 108 -1.10 -8.90 -11.22
C PRO A 108 -0.55 -9.67 -10.02
N TRP A 109 -1.33 -10.64 -9.55
CA TRP A 109 -0.88 -11.61 -8.57
C TRP A 109 -1.22 -13.02 -9.05
N ASP A 110 -0.35 -14.00 -8.81
CA ASP A 110 -0.56 -15.40 -9.24
C ASP A 110 -1.41 -16.20 -8.23
N GLY A 111 -1.80 -15.58 -7.11
CA GLY A 111 -2.59 -16.20 -6.06
C GLY A 111 -1.79 -17.05 -5.07
N THR A 112 -0.47 -17.22 -5.25
CA THR A 112 0.34 -18.18 -4.46
C THR A 112 1.71 -17.65 -4.04
N SER A 113 2.35 -16.81 -4.84
CA SER A 113 3.66 -16.22 -4.53
C SER A 113 3.53 -15.05 -3.56
N PRO A 114 4.54 -14.77 -2.72
CA PRO A 114 4.56 -13.55 -1.92
C PRO A 114 4.55 -12.31 -2.81
N LEU A 115 3.72 -11.33 -2.46
CA LEU A 115 3.77 -10.01 -3.08
C LEU A 115 4.95 -9.19 -2.51
N PRO A 116 5.65 -8.40 -3.33
CA PRO A 116 6.68 -7.50 -2.84
C PRO A 116 6.06 -6.40 -1.96
N LEU A 117 6.78 -6.01 -0.91
CA LEU A 117 6.34 -4.92 -0.03
C LEU A 117 6.47 -3.57 -0.72
N ALA A 118 5.44 -2.75 -0.60
CA ALA A 118 5.34 -1.39 -1.10
C ALA A 118 6.05 -0.36 -0.18
N CYS A 119 7.14 -0.77 0.47
CA CYS A 119 7.94 0.07 1.36
C CYS A 119 9.41 -0.39 1.40
N GLY A 120 10.27 0.45 1.99
CA GLY A 120 11.69 0.17 2.18
C GLY A 120 11.98 -0.92 3.23
N PRO A 121 13.27 -1.23 3.48
CA PRO A 121 13.66 -2.08 4.59
C PRO A 121 13.30 -1.44 5.93
N GLY A 122 13.01 -2.27 6.93
CA GLY A 122 12.52 -1.80 8.21
C GLY A 122 12.27 -2.92 9.20
N GLU A 123 11.73 -2.54 10.36
CA GLU A 123 11.34 -3.45 11.43
C GLU A 123 9.83 -3.76 11.35
N ASP A 124 9.50 -5.04 11.46
CA ASP A 124 8.12 -5.52 11.41
C ASP A 124 7.52 -5.63 12.81
N HIS A 125 6.33 -5.08 12.96
CA HIS A 125 5.51 -5.08 14.16
C HIS A 125 4.19 -5.78 13.83
N PRO A 126 4.04 -7.07 14.15
CA PRO A 126 2.77 -7.77 14.03
C PRO A 126 1.69 -7.04 14.83
N ALA A 127 0.53 -6.85 14.22
CA ALA A 127 -0.57 -6.18 14.87
C ALA A 127 -1.53 -7.19 15.49
N ASP A 128 -2.07 -6.85 16.66
CA ASP A 128 -2.97 -7.72 17.41
C ASP A 128 -4.39 -7.13 17.45
N ALA A 129 -4.77 -6.47 18.55
CA ALA A 129 -6.17 -6.20 18.88
C ALA A 129 -6.74 -4.94 18.19
N ASP A 130 -5.92 -3.90 18.02
CA ASP A 130 -6.34 -2.67 17.33
C ASP A 130 -5.23 -2.21 16.37
N PRO A 131 -5.21 -2.77 15.15
CA PRO A 131 -4.19 -2.44 14.16
C PRO A 131 -4.14 -0.94 13.82
N ASP A 132 -5.25 -0.20 13.97
CA ASP A 132 -5.29 1.24 13.72
C ASP A 132 -4.68 2.04 14.85
N ALA A 133 -4.98 1.71 16.12
CA ALA A 133 -4.34 2.36 17.26
C ALA A 133 -2.84 2.06 17.32
N GLU A 134 -2.45 0.82 17.08
CA GLU A 134 -1.04 0.40 17.07
C GLU A 134 -0.25 1.11 15.96
N LYS A 135 -0.82 1.22 14.76
CA LYS A 135 -0.18 1.99 13.67
C LYS A 135 -0.06 3.46 14.02
N ARG A 136 -1.10 4.08 14.59
CA ARG A 136 -1.04 5.48 15.04
C ARG A 136 0.05 5.70 16.10
N ALA A 137 0.25 4.74 17.00
CA ALA A 137 1.33 4.80 17.99
C ALA A 137 2.71 4.80 17.33
N LEU A 138 2.95 3.86 16.41
CA LEU A 138 4.21 3.79 15.64
C LEU A 138 4.44 5.08 14.82
N GLU A 139 3.38 5.61 14.21
CA GLU A 139 3.47 6.87 13.47
C GLU A 139 3.81 8.05 14.37
N SER A 140 3.20 8.12 15.57
CA SER A 140 3.51 9.17 16.55
C SER A 140 4.92 9.06 17.12
N GLU A 141 5.49 7.85 17.19
CA GLU A 141 6.84 7.62 17.71
C GLU A 141 7.92 7.92 16.68
N HIS A 142 7.71 7.51 15.43
CA HIS A 142 8.77 7.47 14.42
C HIS A 142 8.65 8.50 13.31
N CYS A 143 7.45 9.03 13.06
CA CYS A 143 7.19 9.86 11.89
C CYS A 143 7.04 11.34 12.25
N ASP A 144 7.46 12.19 11.31
CA ASP A 144 7.05 13.59 11.28
C ASP A 144 5.92 13.74 10.23
N PRO A 145 4.69 14.11 10.64
CA PRO A 145 3.57 14.31 9.72
C PRO A 145 3.88 15.32 8.60
N GLU A 146 4.55 16.43 8.89
CA GLU A 146 4.84 17.48 7.90
C GLU A 146 5.81 16.97 6.83
N VAL A 147 6.66 16.00 7.20
CA VAL A 147 7.65 15.40 6.31
C VAL A 147 7.06 14.26 5.47
N ARG A 148 6.17 13.44 6.03
CA ARG A 148 5.61 12.27 5.32
C ARG A 148 4.45 12.60 4.39
N GLU A 149 3.60 13.59 4.70
CA GLU A 149 2.41 13.88 3.88
C GLU A 149 2.74 14.26 2.43
N PRO A 150 3.79 15.05 2.14
CA PRO A 150 4.22 15.30 0.75
C PRO A 150 4.57 14.01 0.00
N PHE A 151 5.21 13.05 0.66
CA PHE A 151 5.56 11.76 0.08
C PHE A 151 4.32 10.91 -0.20
N VAL A 152 3.40 10.79 0.76
CA VAL A 152 2.13 10.07 0.57
C VAL A 152 1.30 10.67 -0.57
N ALA A 153 1.25 12.01 -0.67
CA ALA A 153 0.56 12.69 -1.75
C ALA A 153 1.24 12.43 -3.11
N ALA A 154 2.57 12.35 -3.17
CA ALA A 154 3.30 12.00 -4.38
C ALA A 154 3.04 10.55 -4.81
N LEU A 155 3.03 9.59 -3.88
CA LEU A 155 2.68 8.20 -4.17
C LEU A 155 1.29 8.07 -4.79
N ALA A 156 0.31 8.83 -4.31
CA ALA A 156 -1.04 8.83 -4.88
C ALA A 156 -1.06 9.30 -6.34
N ARG A 157 -0.29 10.34 -6.69
CA ARG A 157 -0.20 10.86 -8.06
C ARG A 157 0.54 9.91 -8.98
N THR A 158 1.66 9.32 -8.54
CA THR A 158 2.37 8.29 -9.31
C THR A 158 1.46 7.07 -9.57
N ALA A 159 0.77 6.58 -8.54
CA ALA A 159 -0.09 5.41 -8.69
C ALA A 159 -1.24 5.65 -9.69
N ALA A 160 -1.86 6.84 -9.65
CA ALA A 160 -2.88 7.23 -10.61
C ALA A 160 -2.34 7.33 -12.05
N ALA A 161 -1.12 7.87 -12.23
CA ALA A 161 -0.48 7.96 -13.54
C ALA A 161 -0.16 6.58 -14.14
N SER A 162 0.28 5.63 -13.33
CA SER A 162 0.54 4.25 -13.76
C SER A 162 -0.73 3.49 -14.16
N ALA A 163 -1.87 3.81 -13.53
CA ALA A 163 -3.16 3.20 -13.85
C ALA A 163 -3.81 3.77 -15.13
N ALA A 164 -3.48 5.01 -15.51
CA ALA A 164 -4.07 5.68 -16.67
C ALA A 164 -3.54 5.18 -18.03
N GLY A 165 -2.46 4.37 -18.05
CA GLY A 165 -1.80 3.91 -19.27
C GLY A 165 -1.16 5.05 -20.09
N PRO A 166 -0.33 4.74 -21.11
CA PRO A 166 0.17 5.77 -22.01
C PRO A 166 -0.98 6.41 -22.79
N PRO A 167 -0.95 7.73 -23.07
CA PRO A 167 -1.96 8.36 -23.91
C PRO A 167 -1.96 7.69 -25.29
N ALA A 168 -3.15 7.31 -25.76
CA ALA A 168 -3.32 6.74 -27.10
C ALA A 168 -2.66 7.66 -28.14
N SER A 169 -1.65 7.14 -28.84
CA SER A 169 -0.98 7.88 -29.91
C SER A 169 -2.04 8.28 -30.94
N ARG A 170 -2.23 9.58 -31.14
CA ARG A 170 -3.11 10.07 -32.21
C ARG A 170 -2.57 9.58 -33.55
N PRO A 171 -3.41 9.00 -34.42
CA PRO A 171 -2.97 8.57 -35.74
C PRO A 171 -2.44 9.79 -36.49
N THR A 172 -1.21 9.66 -37.01
CA THR A 172 -0.62 10.66 -37.89
C THR A 172 -1.43 10.67 -39.18
N PRO A 173 -1.95 11.82 -39.64
CA PRO A 173 -2.65 11.87 -40.92
C PRO A 173 -1.63 11.60 -42.04
N GLU A 174 -1.88 10.53 -42.81
CA GLU A 174 -1.15 10.27 -44.05
C GLU A 174 -1.33 11.47 -45.00
N ARG A 175 -0.21 11.90 -45.59
CA ARG A 175 -0.16 12.93 -46.63
C ARG A 175 0.00 12.29 -47.99
#